data_AF-A0A329KWN3-F1
#
_entry.id   AF-A0A329KWN3-F1
#
_cell.length_a   1.000
_cell.length_b   1.000
_cell.length_c   1.000
_cell.angle_alpha   90.00
_cell.angle_beta   90.00
_cell.angle_gamma   90.00
#
_symmetry.space_group_name_H-M   'P 1'
#
loop_
_entity.id
_entity.type
_entity.pdbx_description
1 polymer ?
#
loop_
_entity_poly.entity_id
_entity_poly.type
_entity_poly.pdbx_seq_one_letter_code
_entity_poly.pdbx_strand_id
1 'polypeptide(L)'
;MKKTIMTLMIFQLLFLTACTQLEPDVTTPHQQAITSVDEHIVITESKDKSIAILGKPDNSSGVFHDIQVRINGSTKSFQWENVTSPSFYPELWVANVDDDSEDEIVISLTKGHGTGIRASELHVLNMDFSEIPVDNPKNSIKKYVQTSLLINGEKRTYSITVKNKNYSYEYNNSDAGSWLDDVAFGNIVRYRMQGGAIYVEVSAQVSPGHFIGAVDAVYGYKDGQLQIEGLQFIENR
;
A
#
# COMPACT_ATOMS: atom_id res chain seq x y z
N MET A 1 -27.99 0.80 77.42
CA MET A 1 -28.23 -0.48 78.14
C MET A 1 -28.98 -1.43 77.22
N LYS A 2 -28.46 -2.65 77.04
CA LYS A 2 -29.16 -3.94 76.86
C LYS A 2 -30.32 -3.97 75.83
N LYS A 3 -30.43 -4.87 74.85
CA LYS A 3 -30.09 -6.30 74.73
C LYS A 3 -30.87 -6.74 73.45
N THR A 4 -30.35 -7.50 72.50
CA THR A 4 -30.24 -8.98 72.47
C THR A 4 -31.03 -9.56 71.28
N ILE A 5 -30.27 -10.22 70.40
CA ILE A 5 -30.52 -11.56 69.79
C ILE A 5 -31.94 -11.82 69.25
N MET A 6 -32.00 -11.92 67.92
CA MET A 6 -33.08 -12.58 67.19
C MET A 6 -32.56 -13.93 66.68
N THR A 7 -33.10 -15.00 67.24
CA THR A 7 -32.97 -16.38 66.76
C THR A 7 -34.31 -16.76 66.12
N LEU A 8 -34.28 -17.43 64.97
CA LEU A 8 -34.83 -18.78 64.76
C LEU A 8 -35.33 -18.99 63.31
N MET A 9 -34.73 -19.99 62.67
CA MET A 9 -35.17 -20.64 61.43
C MET A 9 -36.63 -21.06 61.48
N ILE A 10 -37.37 -20.88 60.38
CA ILE A 10 -38.39 -21.86 59.95
C ILE A 10 -38.33 -22.05 58.42
N PHE A 11 -38.26 -23.33 58.09
CA PHE A 11 -38.25 -24.01 56.81
C PHE A 11 -39.69 -24.09 56.28
N GLN A 12 -39.97 -23.82 54.99
CA GLN A 12 -40.95 -24.58 54.18
C GLN A 12 -41.10 -24.11 52.71
N LEU A 13 -40.65 -25.01 51.84
CA LEU A 13 -41.23 -25.52 50.58
C LEU A 13 -42.42 -24.84 49.86
N LEU A 14 -42.18 -24.63 48.55
CA LEU A 14 -43.00 -24.95 47.36
C LEU A 14 -44.37 -24.26 47.16
N PHE A 15 -44.46 -23.39 46.14
CA PHE A 15 -45.58 -23.39 45.18
C PHE A 15 -45.11 -22.92 43.79
N LEU A 16 -45.42 -23.75 42.78
CA LEU A 16 -45.38 -23.44 41.35
C LEU A 16 -46.36 -22.31 41.05
N THR A 17 -45.94 -21.31 40.28
CA THR A 17 -46.83 -20.51 39.44
C THR A 17 -46.09 -20.11 38.16
N ALA A 18 -46.56 -20.67 37.06
CA ALA A 18 -46.21 -20.20 35.72
C ALA A 18 -46.84 -18.82 35.50
N CYS A 19 -46.00 -17.83 35.21
CA CYS A 19 -46.42 -16.61 34.55
C CYS A 19 -45.65 -16.52 33.23
N THR A 20 -46.38 -16.74 32.16
CA THR A 20 -46.01 -16.42 30.77
C THR A 20 -45.78 -14.91 30.69
N GLN A 21 -44.58 -14.50 30.28
CA GLN A 21 -44.33 -13.13 29.84
C GLN A 21 -43.65 -13.22 28.46
N LEU A 22 -44.40 -12.79 27.44
CA LEU A 22 -43.93 -12.56 26.09
C LEU A 22 -43.08 -11.28 26.12
N GLU A 23 -41.80 -11.38 25.78
CA GLU A 23 -40.98 -10.22 25.43
C GLU A 23 -40.96 -10.05 23.90
N PRO A 24 -41.02 -8.80 23.39
CA PRO A 24 -41.06 -8.51 21.96
C PRO A 24 -39.68 -8.67 21.31
N ASP A 25 -39.69 -9.38 20.19
CA ASP A 25 -38.58 -9.60 19.27
C ASP A 25 -38.10 -8.27 18.65
N VAL A 26 -36.96 -7.76 19.14
CA VAL A 26 -36.23 -6.65 18.50
C VAL A 26 -35.23 -7.28 17.53
N THR A 27 -35.69 -7.46 16.29
CA THR A 27 -34.84 -7.83 15.16
C THR A 27 -33.83 -6.72 14.89
N THR A 28 -32.60 -6.94 15.35
CA THR A 28 -31.43 -6.15 14.96
C THR A 28 -31.03 -6.59 13.54
N PRO A 29 -30.65 -5.68 12.61
CA PRO A 29 -30.30 -6.07 11.26
C PRO A 29 -29.09 -7.02 11.31
N HIS A 30 -29.27 -8.22 10.76
CA HIS A 30 -28.20 -9.17 10.55
C HIS A 30 -27.09 -8.49 9.75
N GLN A 31 -25.97 -8.23 10.42
CA GLN A 31 -24.67 -8.08 9.80
C GLN A 31 -24.45 -9.36 8.99
N GLN A 32 -24.50 -9.25 7.67
CA GLN A 32 -24.14 -10.35 6.78
C GLN A 32 -22.69 -10.69 7.06
N ALA A 33 -22.47 -11.76 7.81
CA ALA A 33 -21.20 -12.43 7.89
C ALA A 33 -20.85 -12.86 6.45
N ILE A 34 -19.74 -12.35 5.93
CA ILE A 34 -19.22 -12.74 4.62
C ILE A 34 -18.76 -14.20 4.77
N THR A 35 -19.60 -15.14 4.38
CA THR A 35 -19.34 -16.59 4.44
C THR A 35 -18.77 -17.11 3.13
N SER A 36 -17.45 -17.00 2.96
CA SER A 36 -16.53 -17.99 2.33
C SER A 36 -15.14 -17.35 2.11
N VAL A 37 -14.13 -17.77 2.88
CA VAL A 37 -12.75 -17.21 2.83
C VAL A 37 -11.87 -17.91 1.78
N ASP A 38 -12.47 -18.43 0.69
CA ASP A 38 -11.75 -19.21 -0.32
C ASP A 38 -11.99 -18.76 -1.76
N GLU A 39 -12.72 -17.66 -1.96
CA GLU A 39 -13.04 -17.13 -3.28
C GLU A 39 -12.27 -15.83 -3.55
N HIS A 40 -11.80 -15.67 -4.79
CA HIS A 40 -11.23 -14.42 -5.28
C HIS A 40 -12.32 -13.35 -5.38
N ILE A 41 -12.11 -12.21 -4.74
CA ILE A 41 -13.01 -11.06 -4.85
C ILE A 41 -12.45 -10.04 -5.84
N VAL A 42 -13.32 -9.31 -6.55
CA VAL A 42 -12.91 -8.16 -7.37
C VAL A 42 -12.45 -7.03 -6.45
N ILE A 43 -11.21 -6.58 -6.63
CA ILE A 43 -10.58 -5.52 -5.85
C ILE A 43 -10.61 -4.19 -6.62
N THR A 44 -10.30 -4.24 -7.91
CA THR A 44 -10.30 -3.09 -8.84
C THR A 44 -10.81 -3.53 -10.22
N GLU A 45 -11.53 -2.67 -10.93
CA GLU A 45 -11.96 -2.91 -12.31
C GLU A 45 -11.88 -1.66 -13.17
N SER A 46 -11.69 -1.88 -14.47
CA SER A 46 -11.81 -0.85 -15.52
C SER A 46 -13.25 -0.35 -15.64
N LYS A 47 -13.43 0.87 -16.17
CA LYS A 47 -14.76 1.49 -16.27
C LYS A 47 -15.76 0.71 -17.12
N ASP A 48 -15.29 0.09 -18.19
CA ASP A 48 -16.09 -0.75 -19.10
C ASP A 48 -16.18 -2.21 -18.64
N LYS A 49 -15.48 -2.55 -17.53
CA LYS A 49 -15.41 -3.88 -16.92
C LYS A 49 -14.78 -4.94 -17.81
N SER A 50 -14.08 -4.54 -18.87
CA SER A 50 -13.30 -5.44 -19.72
C SER A 50 -12.13 -6.06 -18.96
N ILE A 51 -11.54 -5.28 -18.04
CA ILE A 51 -10.42 -5.68 -17.18
C ILE A 51 -10.82 -5.62 -15.70
N ALA A 52 -10.46 -6.65 -14.94
CA ALA A 52 -10.61 -6.69 -13.48
C ALA A 52 -9.40 -7.33 -12.80
N ILE A 53 -9.06 -6.81 -11.62
CA ILE A 53 -8.08 -7.35 -10.68
C ILE A 53 -8.84 -8.00 -9.54
N LEU A 54 -8.60 -9.28 -9.32
CA LEU A 54 -9.19 -10.06 -8.25
C LEU A 54 -8.11 -10.57 -7.32
N GLY A 55 -8.44 -10.81 -6.05
CA GLY A 55 -7.49 -11.39 -5.11
C GLY A 55 -8.19 -12.17 -4.02
N LYS A 56 -7.45 -13.11 -3.44
CA LYS A 56 -7.93 -13.96 -2.35
C LYS A 56 -7.53 -13.33 -1.01
N PRO A 57 -8.49 -12.85 -0.20
CA PRO A 57 -8.15 -12.22 1.07
C PRO A 57 -7.62 -13.25 2.07
N ASP A 58 -6.49 -12.96 2.69
CA ASP A 58 -6.04 -13.61 3.91
C ASP A 58 -6.23 -12.65 5.09
N ASN A 59 -7.27 -12.92 5.88
CA ASN A 59 -7.62 -12.12 7.04
C ASN A 59 -6.58 -12.18 8.17
N SER A 60 -5.69 -13.17 8.17
CA SER A 60 -4.65 -13.31 9.19
C SER A 60 -3.42 -12.43 8.92
N SER A 61 -3.07 -12.26 7.65
CA SER A 61 -1.92 -11.47 7.20
C SER A 61 -2.28 -10.05 6.75
N GLY A 62 -3.56 -9.80 6.42
CA GLY A 62 -4.02 -8.49 5.93
C GLY A 62 -3.60 -8.22 4.49
N VAL A 63 -3.39 -9.27 3.70
CA VAL A 63 -3.06 -9.18 2.28
C VAL A 63 -3.99 -10.04 1.43
N PHE A 64 -4.15 -9.64 0.19
CA PHE A 64 -4.65 -10.45 -0.90
C PHE A 64 -3.48 -11.22 -1.50
N HIS A 65 -3.62 -12.54 -1.58
CA HIS A 65 -2.69 -13.41 -2.31
C HIS A 65 -3.29 -13.83 -3.66
N ASP A 66 -2.45 -14.48 -4.47
CA ASP A 66 -2.83 -15.09 -5.74
C ASP A 66 -3.61 -14.13 -6.65
N ILE A 67 -3.11 -12.91 -6.82
CA ILE A 67 -3.79 -11.89 -7.63
C ILE A 67 -4.11 -12.45 -9.02
N GLN A 68 -5.36 -12.34 -9.42
CA GLN A 68 -5.84 -12.71 -10.73
C GLN A 68 -6.10 -11.46 -11.56
N VAL A 69 -5.65 -11.49 -12.81
CA VAL A 69 -6.03 -10.50 -13.81
C VAL A 69 -7.02 -11.16 -14.75
N ARG A 70 -8.15 -10.49 -14.96
CA ARG A 70 -9.17 -10.90 -15.93
C ARG A 70 -9.21 -9.89 -17.07
N ILE A 71 -9.12 -10.36 -18.31
CA ILE A 71 -9.15 -9.58 -19.55
C ILE A 71 -10.22 -10.19 -20.46
N ASN A 72 -11.28 -9.45 -20.76
CA ASN A 72 -12.37 -9.87 -21.66
C ASN A 72 -12.93 -11.27 -21.33
N GLY A 73 -13.06 -11.58 -20.04
CA GLY A 73 -13.57 -12.86 -19.53
C GLY A 73 -12.54 -13.99 -19.40
N SER A 74 -11.33 -13.84 -19.95
CA SER A 74 -10.20 -14.74 -19.70
C SER A 74 -9.48 -14.34 -18.42
N THR A 75 -8.98 -15.30 -17.64
CA THR A 75 -8.34 -15.03 -16.34
C THR A 75 -6.98 -15.73 -16.23
N LYS A 76 -5.98 -15.04 -15.68
CA LYS A 76 -4.70 -15.62 -15.30
C LYS A 76 -4.33 -15.23 -13.86
N SER A 77 -3.81 -16.19 -13.12
CA SER A 77 -3.30 -16.00 -11.76
C SER A 77 -1.82 -15.66 -11.76
N PHE A 78 -1.42 -14.77 -10.87
CA PHE A 78 -0.06 -14.36 -10.61
C PHE A 78 0.24 -14.50 -9.11
N GLN A 79 1.49 -14.84 -8.78
CA GLN A 79 1.95 -14.93 -7.39
C GLN A 79 2.29 -13.54 -6.84
N TRP A 80 1.39 -12.58 -7.06
CA TRP A 80 1.50 -11.22 -6.57
C TRP A 80 0.66 -11.04 -5.31
N GLU A 81 0.89 -9.94 -4.62
CA GLU A 81 0.22 -9.61 -3.37
C GLU A 81 -0.18 -8.14 -3.33
N ASN A 82 -1.27 -7.85 -2.62
CA ASN A 82 -1.67 -6.47 -2.31
C ASN A 82 -2.24 -6.41 -0.89
N VAL A 83 -1.99 -5.34 -0.13
CA VAL A 83 -2.64 -5.17 1.18
C VAL A 83 -4.16 -5.08 1.05
N THR A 84 -4.91 -5.55 2.07
CA THR A 84 -6.38 -5.54 2.04
C THR A 84 -7.01 -4.21 2.42
N SER A 85 -6.19 -3.19 2.72
CA SER A 85 -6.68 -1.85 3.07
C SER A 85 -7.24 -1.12 1.83
N PRO A 86 -8.52 -0.67 1.84
CA PRO A 86 -9.15 -0.04 0.67
C PRO A 86 -8.42 1.19 0.11
N SER A 87 -7.77 1.99 0.97
CA SER A 87 -6.97 3.14 0.55
C SER A 87 -5.71 2.76 -0.25
N PHE A 88 -5.39 1.47 -0.30
CA PHE A 88 -4.19 0.90 -0.93
C PHE A 88 -4.54 -0.25 -1.89
N TYR A 89 -5.79 -0.29 -2.36
CA TYR A 89 -6.17 -1.20 -3.44
C TYR A 89 -5.34 -0.95 -4.71
N PRO A 90 -5.23 -1.95 -5.61
CA PRO A 90 -4.49 -1.82 -6.85
C PRO A 90 -4.98 -0.64 -7.68
N GLU A 91 -4.05 0.10 -8.25
CA GLU A 91 -4.33 1.08 -9.30
C GLU A 91 -4.20 0.39 -10.66
N LEU A 92 -5.15 0.68 -11.55
CA LEU A 92 -5.28 0.04 -12.86
C LEU A 92 -5.37 1.10 -13.95
N TRP A 93 -4.53 0.97 -14.96
CA TRP A 93 -4.56 1.79 -16.17
C TRP A 93 -4.44 0.94 -17.43
N VAL A 94 -4.87 1.51 -18.55
CA VAL A 94 -4.74 0.94 -19.89
C VAL A 94 -4.15 2.01 -20.78
N ALA A 95 -3.00 1.72 -21.38
CA ALA A 95 -2.31 2.63 -22.29
C ALA A 95 -1.20 1.88 -23.04
N ASN A 96 -0.94 2.29 -24.28
CA ASN A 96 0.27 1.96 -24.99
C ASN A 96 1.49 2.58 -24.26
N VAL A 97 2.35 1.73 -23.72
CA VAL A 97 3.58 2.11 -22.99
C VAL A 97 4.85 1.56 -23.62
N ASP A 98 4.74 0.72 -24.65
CA ASP A 98 5.87 0.15 -25.39
C ASP A 98 5.99 0.57 -26.85
N ASP A 99 5.12 1.49 -27.28
CA ASP A 99 5.01 2.03 -28.64
C ASP A 99 4.62 0.98 -29.71
N ASP A 100 4.05 -0.16 -29.32
CA ASP A 100 3.68 -1.26 -30.24
C ASP A 100 2.27 -1.15 -30.87
N SER A 101 1.68 0.04 -30.92
CA SER A 101 0.30 0.32 -31.38
C SER A 101 -0.85 -0.35 -30.62
N GLU A 102 -0.62 -1.34 -29.77
CA GLU A 102 -1.61 -1.93 -28.87
C GLU A 102 -1.52 -1.27 -27.48
N ASP A 103 -2.55 -1.44 -26.64
CA ASP A 103 -2.52 -0.92 -25.27
C ASP A 103 -2.15 -2.03 -24.28
N GLU A 104 -1.35 -1.69 -23.27
CA GLU A 104 -1.00 -2.58 -22.17
C GLU A 104 -1.85 -2.31 -20.93
N ILE A 105 -1.92 -3.30 -20.06
CA ILE A 105 -2.55 -3.20 -18.75
C ILE A 105 -1.46 -2.89 -17.71
N VAL A 106 -1.52 -1.70 -17.13
CA VAL A 106 -0.58 -1.25 -16.10
C VAL A 106 -1.24 -1.38 -14.73
N ILE A 107 -0.61 -2.14 -13.83
CA ILE A 107 -1.13 -2.45 -12.50
C ILE A 107 -0.09 -2.04 -11.46
N SER A 108 -0.47 -1.14 -10.55
CA SER A 108 0.36 -0.78 -9.39
C SER A 108 -0.23 -1.41 -8.13
N LEU A 109 0.55 -2.29 -7.49
CA LEU A 109 0.20 -2.98 -6.25
C LEU A 109 0.88 -2.31 -5.05
N THR A 110 0.25 -2.42 -3.89
CA THR A 110 0.80 -2.00 -2.60
C THR A 110 1.02 -3.21 -1.71
N LYS A 111 2.27 -3.52 -1.37
CA LYS A 111 2.63 -4.72 -0.59
C LYS A 111 2.83 -4.45 0.90
N GLY A 112 3.01 -3.19 1.26
CA GLY A 112 3.16 -2.80 2.65
C GLY A 112 3.07 -1.29 2.79
N HIS A 113 2.58 -0.84 3.94
CA HIS A 113 2.47 0.57 4.26
C HIS A 113 2.70 0.81 5.75
N GLY A 114 3.02 2.06 6.09
CA GLY A 114 3.22 2.49 7.47
C GLY A 114 3.78 3.90 7.52
N THR A 115 4.15 4.36 8.71
CA THR A 115 4.81 5.66 8.86
C THR A 115 6.14 5.66 8.09
N GLY A 116 6.20 6.50 7.06
CA GLY A 116 7.37 6.64 6.21
C GLY A 116 7.63 5.47 5.26
N ILE A 117 6.69 4.53 5.11
CA ILE A 117 6.82 3.38 4.20
C ILE A 117 5.56 3.22 3.34
N ARG A 118 5.77 3.04 2.04
CA ARG A 118 4.81 2.54 1.06
C ARG A 118 5.58 1.70 0.03
N ALA A 119 5.58 0.39 0.24
CA ALA A 119 6.19 -0.57 -0.66
C ALA A 119 5.23 -0.87 -1.82
N SER A 120 5.64 -0.56 -3.04
CA SER A 120 4.81 -0.67 -4.24
C SER A 120 5.53 -1.44 -5.33
N GLU A 121 4.80 -2.25 -6.09
CA GLU A 121 5.27 -2.98 -7.26
C GLU A 121 4.44 -2.60 -8.48
N LEU A 122 5.09 -2.53 -9.65
CA LEU A 122 4.44 -2.24 -10.93
C LEU A 122 4.52 -3.48 -11.80
N HIS A 123 3.39 -3.84 -12.40
CA HIS A 123 3.28 -4.89 -13.39
C HIS A 123 2.68 -4.30 -14.66
N VAL A 124 3.23 -4.69 -15.81
CA VAL A 124 2.75 -4.26 -17.12
C VAL A 124 2.51 -5.52 -17.96
N LEU A 125 1.26 -5.71 -18.36
CA LEU A 125 0.84 -6.90 -19.09
C LEU A 125 0.37 -6.53 -20.49
N ASN A 126 0.80 -7.33 -21.45
CA ASN A 126 0.14 -7.41 -22.76
C ASN A 126 -1.25 -8.04 -22.60
N MET A 127 -2.10 -7.85 -23.61
CA MET A 127 -3.47 -8.40 -23.64
C MET A 127 -3.51 -9.95 -23.60
N ASP A 128 -2.41 -10.63 -23.93
CA ASP A 128 -2.24 -12.08 -23.83
C ASP A 128 -1.69 -12.55 -22.47
N PHE A 129 -1.60 -11.63 -21.50
CA PHE A 129 -1.04 -11.82 -20.17
C PHE A 129 0.47 -12.11 -20.10
N SER A 130 1.22 -11.93 -21.19
CA SER A 130 2.67 -11.84 -21.10
C SER A 130 3.06 -10.53 -20.40
N GLU A 131 4.13 -10.56 -19.62
CA GLU A 131 4.55 -9.43 -18.79
C GLU A 131 5.74 -8.73 -19.45
N ILE A 132 5.65 -7.41 -19.60
CA ILE A 132 6.78 -6.57 -19.99
C ILE A 132 7.62 -6.32 -18.72
N PRO A 133 8.91 -6.70 -18.72
CA PRO A 133 9.78 -6.43 -17.58
C PRO A 133 9.87 -4.94 -17.28
N VAL A 134 9.82 -4.59 -15.99
CA VAL A 134 9.99 -3.22 -15.50
C VAL A 134 11.20 -3.15 -14.60
N ASP A 135 12.12 -2.24 -14.91
CA ASP A 135 13.28 -1.98 -14.07
C ASP A 135 12.86 -1.54 -12.66
N ASN A 136 13.51 -2.08 -11.63
CA ASN A 136 13.25 -1.64 -10.26
C ASN A 136 13.68 -0.17 -10.06
N PRO A 137 12.76 0.75 -9.68
CA PRO A 137 13.08 2.17 -9.65
C PRO A 137 14.13 2.51 -8.59
N LYS A 138 14.12 1.83 -7.43
CA LYS A 138 15.10 2.04 -6.35
C LYS A 138 16.52 1.72 -6.80
N ASN A 139 16.70 0.75 -7.68
CA ASN A 139 18.02 0.42 -8.23
C ASN A 139 18.38 1.34 -9.39
N SER A 140 17.43 1.65 -10.27
CA SER A 140 17.68 2.46 -11.45
C SER A 140 18.06 3.90 -11.12
N ILE A 141 17.43 4.53 -10.12
CA ILE A 141 17.75 5.92 -9.76
C ILE A 141 19.16 6.08 -9.18
N LYS A 142 19.73 5.04 -8.55
CA LYS A 142 21.09 5.10 -7.96
C LYS A 142 22.16 5.38 -9.00
N LYS A 143 21.89 5.11 -10.28
CA LYS A 143 22.80 5.44 -11.40
C LYS A 143 22.91 6.96 -11.62
N TYR A 144 21.95 7.74 -11.13
CA TYR A 144 21.79 9.17 -11.44
C TYR A 144 21.84 10.07 -10.21
N VAL A 145 21.95 9.47 -9.02
CA VAL A 145 21.89 10.16 -7.74
C VAL A 145 23.17 9.90 -6.95
N GLN A 146 23.75 10.95 -6.40
CA GLN A 146 24.84 10.88 -5.44
C GLN A 146 24.41 11.56 -4.15
N THR A 147 24.84 11.03 -3.02
CA THR A 147 24.47 11.53 -1.70
C THR A 147 25.70 11.69 -0.81
N SER A 148 25.59 12.56 0.18
CA SER A 148 26.59 12.68 1.23
C SER A 148 25.95 13.20 2.52
N LEU A 149 26.55 12.83 3.64
CA LEU A 149 26.21 13.33 4.96
C LEU A 149 27.44 14.00 5.58
N LEU A 150 27.28 15.23 6.04
CA LEU A 150 28.24 15.94 6.88
C LEU A 150 27.66 16.14 8.27
N ILE A 151 28.41 15.80 9.31
CA ILE A 151 28.02 16.05 10.71
C ILE A 151 29.03 17.03 11.31
N ASN A 152 28.54 18.14 11.87
CA ASN A 152 29.35 19.16 12.52
C ASN A 152 28.70 19.59 13.84
N GLY A 153 29.20 19.03 14.94
CA GLY A 153 28.63 19.26 16.27
C GLY A 153 27.17 18.81 16.35
N GLU A 154 26.28 19.76 16.68
CA GLU A 154 24.85 19.51 16.80
C GLU A 154 24.09 19.54 15.46
N LYS A 155 24.79 19.83 14.35
CA LYS A 155 24.20 19.94 13.03
C LYS A 155 24.58 18.76 12.14
N ARG A 156 23.66 18.43 11.24
CA ARG A 156 23.90 17.51 10.14
C ARG A 156 23.40 18.10 8.84
N THR A 157 24.09 17.79 7.76
CA THR A 157 23.77 18.27 6.42
C THR A 157 23.72 17.09 5.47
N TYR A 158 22.53 16.82 4.93
CA TYR A 158 22.36 15.87 3.84
C TYR A 158 22.47 16.62 2.53
N SER A 159 23.30 16.13 1.63
CA SER A 159 23.38 16.64 0.27
C SER A 159 23.00 15.55 -0.72
N ILE A 160 22.29 15.96 -1.78
CA ILE A 160 21.90 15.10 -2.89
C ILE A 160 22.26 15.80 -4.19
N THR A 161 22.86 15.07 -5.11
CA THR A 161 23.16 15.51 -6.47
C THR A 161 22.35 14.68 -7.44
N VAL A 162 21.53 15.31 -8.27
CA VAL A 162 20.73 14.66 -9.30
C VAL A 162 20.94 15.38 -10.63
N LYS A 163 21.43 14.67 -11.66
CA LYS A 163 21.76 15.26 -12.98
C LYS A 163 22.55 16.58 -12.88
N ASN A 164 23.62 16.59 -12.08
CA ASN A 164 24.50 17.73 -11.83
C ASN A 164 23.85 18.95 -11.12
N LYS A 165 22.64 18.79 -10.55
CA LYS A 165 22.06 19.77 -9.64
C LYS A 165 22.25 19.30 -8.21
N ASN A 166 22.79 20.19 -7.37
CA ASN A 166 23.10 19.91 -5.98
C ASN A 166 22.04 20.55 -5.07
N TYR A 167 21.58 19.78 -4.09
CA TYR A 167 20.64 20.20 -3.06
C TYR A 167 21.25 19.87 -1.70
N SER A 168 20.96 20.70 -0.70
CA SER A 168 21.55 20.56 0.64
C SER A 168 20.54 20.94 1.71
N TYR A 169 20.41 20.10 2.73
CA TYR A 169 19.43 20.22 3.80
C TYR A 169 20.13 20.09 5.14
N GLU A 170 20.09 21.16 5.94
CA GLU A 170 20.67 21.19 7.28
C GLU A 170 19.60 20.98 8.34
N TYR A 171 19.90 20.16 9.35
CA TYR A 171 19.04 19.88 10.50
C TYR A 171 19.86 19.96 11.79
N ASN A 172 19.20 20.30 12.89
CA ASN A 172 19.76 20.04 14.21
C ASN A 172 19.53 18.58 14.57
N ASN A 173 20.48 17.97 15.28
CA ASN A 173 20.38 16.59 15.74
C ASN A 173 19.12 16.36 16.60
N SER A 174 18.65 17.39 17.30
CA SER A 174 17.42 17.37 18.11
C SER A 174 16.12 17.33 17.30
N ASP A 175 16.13 17.61 15.99
CA ASP A 175 14.91 17.74 15.19
C ASP A 175 14.25 16.37 14.88
N ALA A 176 14.96 15.26 15.14
CA ALA A 176 14.42 13.92 15.07
C ALA A 176 15.02 13.01 16.15
N GLY A 177 14.23 12.06 16.65
CA GLY A 177 14.70 11.07 17.63
C GLY A 177 15.65 10.01 17.04
N SER A 178 15.70 9.90 15.71
CA SER A 178 16.63 9.04 14.99
C SER A 178 16.86 9.61 13.60
N TRP A 179 18.06 9.42 13.07
CA TRP A 179 18.47 9.88 11.76
C TRP A 179 19.14 8.73 11.00
N LEU A 180 19.04 8.75 9.68
CA LEU A 180 19.70 7.79 8.81
C LEU A 180 21.15 8.23 8.53
N ASP A 181 22.04 7.27 8.35
CA ASP A 181 23.46 7.55 8.06
C ASP A 181 23.71 8.01 6.61
N ASP A 182 22.69 7.93 5.77
CA ASP A 182 22.66 8.46 4.40
C ASP A 182 21.21 8.75 4.00
N VAL A 183 21.01 9.41 2.86
CA VAL A 183 19.69 9.57 2.25
C VAL A 183 19.21 8.19 1.74
N ALA A 184 18.15 7.68 2.34
CA ALA A 184 17.52 6.43 1.90
C ALA A 184 16.47 6.70 0.82
N PHE A 185 16.53 5.92 -0.26
CA PHE A 185 15.54 5.97 -1.34
C PHE A 185 14.62 4.75 -1.36
N GLY A 186 13.37 5.00 -1.76
CA GLY A 186 12.40 3.95 -2.09
C GLY A 186 11.71 3.32 -0.91
N ASN A 187 11.73 3.97 0.26
CA ASN A 187 10.84 3.60 1.36
C ASN A 187 9.39 3.98 1.02
N ILE A 188 9.18 5.04 0.23
CA ILE A 188 7.91 5.34 -0.42
C ILE A 188 8.16 5.32 -1.93
N VAL A 189 7.44 4.45 -2.64
CA VAL A 189 7.40 4.40 -4.11
C VAL A 189 5.95 4.61 -4.55
N ARG A 190 5.68 5.55 -5.44
CA ARG A 190 4.34 5.80 -5.98
C ARG A 190 4.37 5.86 -7.49
N TYR A 191 3.58 5.02 -8.14
CA TYR A 191 3.40 5.06 -9.59
C TYR A 191 2.22 5.94 -9.94
N ARG A 192 2.26 6.55 -11.11
CA ARG A 192 1.12 7.28 -11.70
C ARG A 192 1.20 7.23 -13.22
N MET A 193 0.04 7.29 -13.87
CA MET A 193 -0.04 7.55 -15.29
C MET A 193 -0.25 9.04 -15.55
N GLN A 194 0.51 9.61 -16.48
CA GLN A 194 0.33 10.99 -16.92
C GLN A 194 0.69 11.11 -18.40
N GLY A 195 -0.27 11.55 -19.22
CA GLY A 195 -0.05 11.75 -20.65
C GLY A 195 0.35 10.48 -21.41
N GLY A 196 -0.15 9.30 -21.00
CA GLY A 196 0.20 8.00 -21.58
C GLY A 196 1.49 7.38 -21.04
N ALA A 197 2.30 8.13 -20.29
CA ALA A 197 3.55 7.63 -19.72
C ALA A 197 3.41 7.22 -18.25
N ILE A 198 4.20 6.20 -17.85
CA ILE A 198 4.32 5.74 -16.47
C ILE A 198 5.37 6.60 -15.77
N TYR A 199 4.96 7.28 -14.71
CA TYR A 199 5.85 7.98 -13.80
C TYR A 199 5.96 7.25 -12.47
N VAL A 200 7.11 7.39 -11.82
CA VAL A 200 7.38 6.89 -10.47
C VAL A 200 8.03 7.95 -9.62
N GLU A 201 7.41 8.22 -8.47
CA GLU A 201 7.98 9.01 -7.39
C GLU A 201 8.68 8.08 -6.40
N VAL A 202 9.95 8.34 -6.14
CA VAL A 202 10.78 7.60 -5.18
C VAL A 202 11.25 8.56 -4.11
N SER A 203 10.75 8.41 -2.88
CA SER A 203 11.06 9.35 -1.80
C SER A 203 12.55 9.33 -1.42
N ALA A 204 13.04 10.49 -0.98
CA ALA A 204 14.37 10.70 -0.41
C ALA A 204 14.22 10.99 1.09
N GLN A 205 14.56 10.01 1.92
CA GLN A 205 14.30 10.00 3.35
C GLN A 205 15.60 10.15 4.15
N VAL A 206 15.56 10.94 5.21
CA VAL A 206 16.71 11.16 6.13
C VAL A 206 16.41 10.75 7.57
N SER A 207 15.14 10.52 7.90
CA SER A 207 14.69 9.87 9.14
C SER A 207 13.31 9.24 8.94
N PRO A 208 12.80 8.40 9.86
CA PRO A 208 11.45 7.82 9.75
C PRO A 208 10.33 8.83 9.44
N GLY A 209 10.45 10.07 9.93
CA GLY A 209 9.47 11.15 9.71
C GLY A 209 9.93 12.31 8.83
N HIS A 210 11.19 12.35 8.41
CA HIS A 210 11.75 13.47 7.64
C HIS A 210 12.18 13.04 6.24
N PHE A 211 11.63 13.74 5.25
CA PHE A 211 11.88 13.56 3.83
C PHE A 211 12.36 14.88 3.23
N ILE A 212 13.46 14.84 2.48
CA ILE A 212 14.04 16.04 1.84
C ILE A 212 13.44 16.31 0.45
N GLY A 213 12.74 15.32 -0.11
CA GLY A 213 12.11 15.40 -1.43
C GLY A 213 11.85 14.01 -2.01
N ALA A 214 11.77 13.94 -3.32
CA ALA A 214 11.65 12.71 -4.08
C ALA A 214 12.34 12.81 -5.44
N VAL A 215 12.81 11.67 -5.96
CA VAL A 215 13.14 11.54 -7.38
C VAL A 215 11.85 11.22 -8.12
N ASP A 216 11.48 12.08 -9.05
CA ASP A 216 10.36 11.88 -9.95
C ASP A 216 10.90 11.45 -11.31
N ALA A 217 10.58 10.22 -11.70
CA ALA A 217 11.14 9.58 -12.88
C ALA A 217 10.03 9.09 -13.82
N VAL A 218 10.37 8.95 -15.10
CA VAL A 218 9.49 8.45 -16.15
C VAL A 218 10.12 7.23 -16.79
N TYR A 219 9.31 6.21 -17.04
CA TYR A 219 9.72 5.04 -17.80
C TYR A 219 9.57 5.28 -19.31
N GLY A 220 10.49 4.70 -20.06
CA GLY A 220 10.38 4.51 -21.52
C GLY A 220 10.72 3.07 -21.87
N TYR A 221 10.16 2.57 -22.96
CA TYR A 221 10.41 1.22 -23.42
C TYR A 221 11.70 1.13 -24.24
N LYS A 222 12.58 0.23 -23.83
CA LYS A 222 13.88 0.03 -24.48
C LYS A 222 14.38 -1.39 -24.26
N ASP A 223 14.85 -2.01 -25.34
CA ASP A 223 15.45 -3.34 -25.33
C ASP A 223 14.52 -4.41 -24.73
N GLY A 224 13.20 -4.30 -24.99
CA GLY A 224 12.21 -5.27 -24.53
C GLY A 224 11.72 -5.08 -23.09
N GLN A 225 12.05 -3.96 -22.45
CA GLN A 225 11.68 -3.69 -21.06
C GLN A 225 11.46 -2.18 -20.80
N LEU A 226 10.70 -1.86 -19.77
CA LEU A 226 10.51 -0.49 -19.30
C LEU A 226 11.67 -0.07 -18.40
N GLN A 227 12.38 0.99 -18.80
CA GLN A 227 13.56 1.51 -18.11
C GLN A 227 13.37 2.99 -17.78
N ILE A 228 14.04 3.50 -16.75
CA ILE A 228 14.01 4.93 -16.45
C ILE A 228 14.71 5.71 -17.58
N GLU A 229 13.92 6.48 -18.33
CA GLU A 229 14.38 7.32 -19.44
C GLU A 229 14.67 8.75 -18.96
N GLY A 230 13.81 9.27 -18.09
CA GLY A 230 13.89 10.63 -17.58
C GLY A 230 13.72 10.68 -16.06
N LEU A 231 14.30 11.69 -15.43
CA LEU A 231 14.08 11.99 -14.01
C LEU A 231 14.45 13.43 -13.66
N GLN A 232 13.88 13.87 -12.55
CA GLN A 232 14.16 15.12 -11.86
C GLN A 232 14.09 14.91 -10.34
N PHE A 233 14.65 15.84 -9.57
CA PHE A 233 14.45 15.89 -8.12
C PHE A 233 13.39 16.94 -7.79
N ILE A 234 12.41 16.56 -6.98
CA ILE A 234 11.35 17.43 -6.47
C ILE A 234 11.58 17.60 -4.97
N GLU A 235 11.82 18.83 -4.55
CA GLU A 235 12.02 19.17 -3.14
C GLU A 235 10.68 19.19 -2.40
N ASN A 236 10.67 18.76 -1.14
CA ASN A 236 9.52 18.98 -0.27
C ASN A 236 9.48 20.46 0.13
N ARG A 237 8.40 21.16 -0.20
CA ARG A 237 8.16 22.55 0.23
C ARG A 237 7.54 22.61 1.62
#